data_AF-A0A131YFI6-F1
#
_entry.id   AF-A0A131YFI6-F1
#
_cell.length_a   1.000
_cell.length_b   1.000
_cell.length_c   1.000
_cell.angle_alpha   90.00
_cell.angle_beta   90.00
_cell.angle_gamma   90.00
#
_symmetry.space_group_name_H-M   'P 1'
#
loop_
_entity.id
_entity.type
_entity.pdbx_description
1 polymer ?
#
loop_
_entity_poly.entity_id
_entity_poly.type
_entity_poly.pdbx_seq_one_letter_code
_entity_poly.pdbx_strand_id
1 'polypeptide(L)'
;MELLVYLSMFIRTEPELFQEMLRLRVGLIIQVMVTELGRSLQCSADEASEYLLNMRPFEMKMLLRQILSGKEFVIFNSSDGIVSVQGSKINKHALQHTMRDSIATSTKKQDDAFDRQGQWIRRRRLDGALNRVPMGFYPRAWKLLERCVGLSIEGKVLSQHLTREMTQGELKFALEFEHVLNCIPQPEYRQLMVEAIMVLTLLAEHNVVTFINKVISVDGLVQHAYKVFLDDQKLCNGDATLCCATDGVPKAQCNKVANLCQHFYDSAPSGCYGTMTYLIKAVAQTVDDLPNTNLDCTIS
;
A
#
# COMPACT_ATOMS: atom_id res chain seq x y z
N MET A 1 -12.75 25.04 -5.48
CA MET A 1 -12.44 25.77 -4.21
C MET A 1 -12.90 25.02 -2.97
N GLU A 2 -13.87 24.10 -3.04
CA GLU A 2 -14.45 23.43 -1.86
C GLU A 2 -13.54 22.38 -1.20
N LEU A 3 -12.63 21.75 -1.95
CA LEU A 3 -11.75 20.70 -1.41
C LEU A 3 -10.85 21.19 -0.25
N LEU A 4 -10.32 22.41 -0.34
CA LEU A 4 -9.52 23.02 0.73
C LEU A 4 -10.35 23.29 1.99
N VAL A 5 -11.62 23.65 1.81
CA VAL A 5 -12.56 23.84 2.93
C VAL A 5 -12.82 22.51 3.63
N TYR A 6 -13.00 21.42 2.88
CA TYR A 6 -13.18 20.10 3.48
C TYR A 6 -11.90 19.57 4.14
N LEU A 7 -10.74 19.76 3.51
CA LEU A 7 -9.46 19.40 4.13
C LEU A 7 -9.25 20.14 5.45
N SER A 8 -9.44 21.47 5.46
CA SER A 8 -9.30 22.27 6.69
C SER A 8 -10.32 21.89 7.77
N MET A 9 -11.55 21.55 7.38
CA MET A 9 -12.56 21.02 8.28
C MET A 9 -12.11 19.67 8.88
N PHE A 10 -11.69 18.71 8.05
CA PHE A 10 -11.27 17.39 8.52
C PHE A 10 -10.02 17.45 9.40
N ILE A 11 -9.05 18.32 9.11
CA ILE A 11 -7.86 18.49 9.97
C ILE A 11 -8.27 18.84 11.41
N ARG A 12 -9.35 19.61 11.57
CA ARG A 12 -9.87 20.02 12.87
C ARG A 12 -10.79 18.98 13.50
N THR A 13 -11.63 18.30 12.71
CA THR A 13 -12.68 17.41 13.24
C THR A 13 -12.28 15.94 13.31
N GLU A 14 -11.40 15.49 12.43
CA GLU A 14 -10.96 14.09 12.26
C GLU A 14 -9.44 14.06 11.95
N PRO A 15 -8.56 14.56 12.85
CA PRO A 15 -7.12 14.67 12.61
C PRO A 15 -6.44 13.32 12.32
N GLU A 16 -7.03 12.21 12.78
CA GLU A 16 -6.58 10.85 12.51
C GLU A 16 -6.51 10.51 11.01
N LEU A 17 -7.30 11.19 10.17
CA LEU A 17 -7.27 11.01 8.71
C LEU A 17 -5.95 11.45 8.07
N PHE A 18 -5.17 12.27 8.78
CA PHE A 18 -3.91 12.85 8.33
C PHE A 18 -2.71 12.34 9.12
N GLN A 19 -2.91 11.39 10.03
CA GLN A 19 -1.80 10.66 10.62
C GLN A 19 -0.97 10.03 9.50
N GLU A 20 0.31 9.80 9.79
CA GLU A 20 1.20 9.11 8.86
C GLU A 20 1.51 9.89 7.56
N MET A 21 1.05 11.13 7.43
CA MET A 21 1.37 12.03 6.32
C MET A 21 2.28 13.17 6.78
N LEU A 22 3.43 13.33 6.13
CA LEU A 22 4.36 14.43 6.45
C LEU A 22 3.86 15.78 5.88
N ARG A 23 3.29 15.75 4.68
CA ARG A 23 2.79 16.94 3.97
C ARG A 23 1.51 16.64 3.22
N LEU A 24 0.63 17.64 3.14
CA LEU A 24 -0.56 17.55 2.31
C LEU A 24 -0.28 18.08 0.91
N ARG A 25 -0.50 17.22 -0.09
CA ARG A 25 -0.39 17.58 -1.51
C ARG A 25 -1.76 17.48 -2.16
N VAL A 26 -2.46 18.61 -2.19
CA VAL A 26 -3.84 18.70 -2.70
C VAL A 26 -3.95 18.17 -4.14
N GLY A 27 -2.95 18.44 -4.99
CA GLY A 27 -2.90 17.90 -6.35
C GLY A 27 -2.88 16.37 -6.39
N LEU A 28 -2.11 15.71 -5.52
CA LEU A 28 -2.08 14.24 -5.45
C LEU A 28 -3.40 13.69 -4.91
N ILE A 29 -4.00 14.36 -3.92
CA ILE A 29 -5.33 13.97 -3.39
C ILE A 29 -6.37 14.00 -4.52
N ILE A 30 -6.39 15.06 -5.33
CA ILE A 30 -7.29 15.17 -6.49
C ILE A 30 -7.03 14.05 -7.50
N GLN A 31 -5.76 13.78 -7.84
CA GLN A 31 -5.40 12.68 -8.74
C GLN A 31 -5.89 11.31 -8.23
N VAL A 32 -5.78 11.07 -6.93
CA VAL A 32 -6.29 9.85 -6.30
C VAL A 32 -7.81 9.78 -6.35
N MET A 33 -8.51 10.91 -6.15
CA MET A 33 -9.97 10.98 -6.31
C MET A 33 -10.41 10.64 -7.73
N VAL A 34 -9.75 11.22 -8.75
CA VAL A 34 -10.01 10.92 -10.16
C VAL A 34 -9.74 9.46 -10.47
N THR A 35 -8.60 8.92 -10.01
CA THR A 35 -8.22 7.52 -10.26
C THR A 35 -9.21 6.55 -9.63
N GLU A 36 -9.67 6.81 -8.41
CA GLU A 36 -10.67 5.98 -7.74
C GLU A 36 -12.06 6.07 -8.37
N LEU A 37 -12.46 7.26 -8.86
CA LEU A 37 -13.68 7.42 -9.64
C LEU A 37 -13.61 6.65 -10.95
N GLY A 38 -12.55 6.82 -11.73
CA GLY A 38 -12.35 6.12 -13.00
C GLY A 38 -12.37 4.60 -12.82
N ARG A 39 -11.71 4.09 -11.76
CA ARG A 39 -11.73 2.66 -11.43
C ARG A 39 -13.14 2.16 -11.05
N SER A 40 -13.88 2.92 -10.25
CA SER A 40 -15.18 2.49 -9.74
C SER A 40 -16.29 2.60 -10.78
N LEU A 41 -16.24 3.63 -11.63
CA LEU A 41 -17.21 3.89 -12.69
C LEU A 41 -16.80 3.26 -14.04
N GLN A 42 -15.61 2.65 -14.10
CA GLN A 42 -15.02 2.08 -15.32
C GLN A 42 -14.96 3.09 -16.47
N CYS A 43 -14.59 4.33 -16.17
CA CYS A 43 -14.48 5.42 -17.13
C CYS A 43 -13.04 5.91 -17.27
N SER A 44 -12.79 6.70 -18.32
CA SER A 44 -11.49 7.31 -18.57
C SER A 44 -11.13 8.35 -17.49
N ALA A 45 -9.84 8.70 -17.40
CA ALA A 45 -9.39 9.73 -16.45
C ALA A 45 -10.02 11.11 -16.72
N ASP A 46 -10.30 11.43 -17.99
CA ASP A 46 -10.92 12.69 -18.39
C ASP A 46 -12.38 12.73 -17.95
N GLU A 47 -13.15 11.66 -18.20
CA GLU A 47 -14.53 11.53 -17.73
C GLU A 47 -14.61 11.54 -16.19
N ALA A 48 -13.72 10.82 -15.52
CA ALA A 48 -13.64 10.80 -14.05
C ALA A 48 -13.33 12.20 -13.47
N SER A 49 -12.50 12.98 -14.16
CA SER A 49 -12.20 14.36 -13.78
C SER A 49 -13.42 15.26 -13.96
N GLU A 50 -14.16 15.10 -15.05
CA GLU A 50 -15.42 15.82 -15.27
C GLU A 50 -16.47 15.47 -14.21
N TYR A 51 -16.63 14.18 -13.89
CA TYR A 51 -17.50 13.75 -12.79
C TYR A 51 -17.10 14.40 -11.47
N LEU A 52 -15.81 14.40 -11.14
CA LEU A 52 -15.31 15.02 -9.91
C LEU A 52 -15.64 16.52 -9.84
N LEU A 53 -15.52 17.24 -10.95
CA LEU A 53 -15.83 18.67 -11.03
C LEU A 53 -17.34 18.95 -10.90
N ASN A 54 -18.19 18.03 -11.36
CA ASN A 54 -19.65 18.15 -11.33
C ASN A 54 -20.30 17.47 -10.11
N MET A 55 -19.51 16.86 -9.21
CA MET A 55 -20.04 16.21 -8.01
C MET A 55 -20.69 17.21 -7.05
N ARG A 56 -21.77 16.77 -6.40
CA ARG A 56 -22.39 17.53 -5.30
C ARG A 56 -21.39 17.70 -4.15
N PRO A 57 -21.43 18.83 -3.42
CA PRO A 57 -20.47 19.10 -2.33
C PRO A 57 -20.42 18.00 -1.26
N PHE A 58 -21.57 17.38 -0.96
CA PHE A 58 -21.66 16.24 -0.03
C PHE A 58 -20.92 14.99 -0.54
N GLU A 59 -21.06 14.65 -1.83
CA GLU A 59 -20.41 13.48 -2.43
C GLU A 59 -18.89 13.70 -2.51
N MET A 60 -18.46 14.92 -2.86
CA MET A 60 -17.05 15.29 -2.85
C MET A 60 -16.44 15.17 -1.45
N LYS A 61 -17.15 15.68 -0.43
CA LYS A 61 -16.75 15.52 0.99
C LYS A 61 -16.66 14.04 1.37
N MET A 62 -17.60 13.22 0.94
CA MET A 62 -17.60 11.78 1.23
C MET A 62 -16.47 11.04 0.54
N LEU A 63 -16.25 11.26 -0.76
CA LEU A 63 -15.13 10.68 -1.49
C LEU A 63 -13.79 11.04 -0.83
N LEU A 64 -13.60 12.33 -0.52
CA LEU A 64 -12.39 12.80 0.14
C LEU A 64 -12.15 12.10 1.48
N ARG A 65 -13.19 12.02 2.32
CA ARG A 65 -13.08 11.34 3.62
C ARG A 65 -12.73 9.87 3.46
N GLN A 66 -13.35 9.17 2.51
CA GLN A 66 -13.11 7.75 2.31
C GLN A 66 -11.69 7.49 1.81
N ILE A 67 -11.18 8.29 0.86
CA ILE A 67 -9.80 8.20 0.38
C ILE A 67 -8.79 8.45 1.52
N LEU A 68 -8.98 9.50 2.30
CA LEU A 68 -8.08 9.82 3.43
C LEU A 68 -8.16 8.78 4.56
N SER A 69 -9.30 8.10 4.72
CA SER A 69 -9.42 7.02 5.71
C SER A 69 -8.76 5.72 5.25
N GLY A 70 -8.55 5.55 3.94
CA GLY A 70 -8.16 4.29 3.31
C GLY A 70 -9.11 3.13 3.60
N LYS A 71 -10.32 3.39 4.09
CA LYS A 71 -11.35 2.37 4.30
C LYS A 71 -11.93 1.93 2.96
N GLU A 72 -12.60 0.79 2.97
CA GLU A 72 -13.36 0.33 1.81
C GLU A 72 -14.63 1.14 1.65
N PHE A 73 -14.98 1.39 0.40
CA PHE A 73 -16.19 2.09 0.01
C PHE A 73 -16.55 1.69 -1.40
N VAL A 74 -17.84 1.84 -1.72
CA VAL A 74 -18.39 1.58 -3.04
C VAL A 74 -18.85 2.91 -3.62
N ILE A 75 -18.56 3.12 -4.89
CA ILE A 75 -19.10 4.23 -5.68
C ILE A 75 -20.04 3.60 -6.71
N PHE A 76 -21.24 4.14 -6.84
CA PHE A 76 -22.19 3.69 -7.85
C PHE A 76 -22.92 4.88 -8.48
N ASN A 77 -23.34 4.70 -9.72
CA ASN A 77 -24.23 5.63 -10.39
C ASN A 77 -25.67 5.33 -9.98
N SER A 78 -26.34 6.34 -9.44
CA SER A 78 -27.77 6.30 -9.24
C SER A 78 -28.46 6.39 -10.61
N SER A 79 -29.68 5.84 -10.71
CA SER A 79 -30.51 5.89 -11.94
C SER A 79 -30.65 7.30 -12.52
N ASP A 80 -30.51 8.32 -11.68
CA ASP A 80 -30.67 9.73 -12.03
C ASP A 80 -29.34 10.39 -12.51
N GLY A 81 -28.30 9.59 -12.78
CA GLY A 81 -26.98 10.09 -13.19
C GLY A 81 -26.14 10.67 -12.05
N ILE A 82 -26.59 10.51 -10.80
CA ILE A 82 -25.91 11.01 -9.60
C ILE A 82 -24.94 9.96 -9.07
N VAL A 83 -23.65 10.30 -9.02
CA VAL A 83 -22.63 9.48 -8.35
C VAL A 83 -22.85 9.55 -6.84
N SER A 84 -23.01 8.41 -6.17
CA SER A 84 -23.10 8.34 -4.71
C SER A 84 -21.94 7.56 -4.10
N VAL A 85 -21.42 8.06 -2.98
CA VAL A 85 -20.30 7.46 -2.25
C VAL A 85 -20.79 6.89 -0.93
N GLN A 86 -20.75 5.56 -0.79
CA GLN A 86 -21.14 4.88 0.44
C GLN A 86 -19.93 4.14 1.05
N GLY A 87 -19.59 4.49 2.29
CA GLY A 87 -18.58 3.73 3.03
C GLY A 87 -19.05 2.32 3.31
N SER A 88 -18.17 1.33 3.15
CA SER A 88 -18.46 -0.05 3.52
C SER A 88 -18.54 -0.11 5.05
N LYS A 89 -19.76 -0.13 5.60
CA LYS A 89 -19.97 -0.50 7.00
C LYS A 89 -19.65 -1.98 7.11
N ILE A 90 -18.38 -2.33 7.35
CA ILE A 90 -17.99 -3.66 7.78
C ILE A 90 -18.52 -3.86 9.21
N ASN A 91 -19.83 -4.07 9.34
CA ASN A 91 -20.44 -4.58 10.55
C ASN A 91 -20.16 -6.08 10.59
N LYS A 92 -19.10 -6.50 11.29
CA LYS A 92 -18.81 -7.92 11.52
C LYS A 92 -19.86 -8.66 12.38
N HIS A 93 -20.91 -8.01 12.89
CA HIS A 93 -21.92 -8.66 13.75
C HIS A 93 -23.33 -8.02 13.71
N ALA A 94 -23.88 -7.66 12.54
CA ALA A 94 -25.27 -7.19 12.48
C ALA A 94 -25.93 -7.42 11.11
N LEU A 95 -26.10 -8.69 10.71
CA LEU A 95 -27.06 -9.12 9.70
C LEU A 95 -27.72 -10.44 10.15
N GLN A 96 -28.27 -10.42 11.36
CA GLN A 96 -29.40 -11.25 11.74
C GLN A 96 -30.40 -10.32 12.41
N HIS A 97 -31.66 -10.40 11.97
CA HIS A 97 -32.77 -9.51 12.34
C HIS A 97 -32.79 -8.14 11.67
N THR A 98 -33.29 -8.10 10.43
CA THR A 98 -34.55 -7.39 10.13
C THR A 98 -34.99 -7.74 8.71
N MET A 99 -36.30 -7.97 8.54
CA MET A 99 -37.02 -8.30 7.30
C MET A 99 -36.96 -9.78 6.86
N ARG A 100 -37.52 -10.65 7.72
CA ARG A 100 -38.38 -11.74 7.23
C ARG A 100 -39.68 -11.07 6.76
N ASP A 101 -39.91 -11.03 5.45
CA ASP A 101 -41.13 -11.60 4.87
C ASP A 101 -41.16 -11.42 3.35
N SER A 102 -41.46 -12.55 2.70
CA SER A 102 -42.18 -12.70 1.43
C SER A 102 -41.40 -12.67 0.10
N ILE A 103 -41.29 -13.90 -0.42
CA ILE A 103 -41.37 -14.36 -1.82
C ILE A 103 -40.05 -14.90 -2.40
N ALA A 104 -40.06 -16.23 -2.48
CA ALA A 104 -39.04 -17.08 -3.06
C ALA A 104 -38.93 -16.89 -4.57
N THR A 105 -37.70 -16.66 -5.05
CA THR A 105 -37.23 -17.26 -6.30
C THR A 105 -35.73 -17.53 -6.20
N SER A 106 -35.39 -18.78 -6.42
CA SER A 106 -34.07 -19.39 -6.44
C SER A 106 -33.09 -18.73 -7.40
N THR A 107 -31.90 -18.31 -6.94
CA THR A 107 -30.61 -18.64 -7.58
C THR A 107 -29.40 -18.19 -6.74
N LYS A 108 -28.47 -19.15 -6.54
CA LYS A 108 -27.05 -19.04 -6.16
C LYS A 108 -26.68 -18.31 -4.86
N LYS A 109 -26.29 -19.11 -3.86
CA LYS A 109 -25.19 -18.77 -2.95
C LYS A 109 -23.96 -18.43 -3.81
N GLN A 110 -23.66 -17.15 -3.97
CA GLN A 110 -22.35 -16.69 -4.42
C GLN A 110 -21.56 -16.32 -3.17
N ASP A 111 -20.38 -16.90 -3.05
CA ASP A 111 -19.48 -16.82 -1.92
C ASP A 111 -19.09 -15.37 -1.58
N ASP A 112 -19.17 -15.01 -0.29
CA ASP A 112 -18.55 -13.82 0.32
C ASP A 112 -17.00 -13.77 0.17
N ALA A 113 -16.40 -14.73 -0.56
CA ALA A 113 -14.98 -14.83 -0.83
C ALA A 113 -14.53 -14.06 -2.08
N PHE A 114 -15.45 -13.69 -2.98
CA PHE A 114 -15.12 -13.01 -4.24
C PHE A 114 -14.81 -11.51 -4.10
N ASP A 115 -15.05 -10.90 -2.94
CA ASP A 115 -15.04 -9.44 -2.78
C ASP A 115 -13.73 -8.86 -2.17
N ARG A 116 -12.66 -9.66 -2.07
CA ARG A 116 -11.36 -9.22 -1.50
C ARG A 116 -10.23 -9.03 -2.51
N GLN A 117 -10.42 -9.48 -3.75
CA GLN A 117 -9.39 -9.32 -4.79
C GLN A 117 -9.25 -7.84 -5.15
N GLY A 118 -8.03 -7.32 -5.10
CA GLY A 118 -7.69 -5.93 -5.38
C GLY A 118 -7.64 -5.03 -4.14
N GLN A 119 -8.03 -5.52 -2.96
CA GLN A 119 -8.09 -4.71 -1.73
C GLN A 119 -6.72 -4.15 -1.33
N TRP A 120 -5.69 -5.00 -1.33
CA TRP A 120 -4.37 -4.64 -0.82
C TRP A 120 -3.60 -3.78 -1.82
N ILE A 121 -3.67 -4.12 -3.11
CA ILE A 121 -3.07 -3.27 -4.15
C ILE A 121 -3.71 -1.89 -4.17
N ARG A 122 -5.04 -1.82 -4.00
CA ARG A 122 -5.75 -0.54 -3.88
C ARG A 122 -5.25 0.25 -2.69
N ARG A 123 -5.14 -0.36 -1.50
CA ARG A 123 -4.63 0.33 -0.31
C ARG A 123 -3.21 0.87 -0.53
N ARG A 124 -2.33 0.05 -1.11
CA ARG A 124 -0.96 0.48 -1.47
C ARG A 124 -0.95 1.65 -2.45
N ARG A 125 -1.85 1.66 -3.44
CA ARG A 125 -1.99 2.79 -4.38
C ARG A 125 -2.43 4.07 -3.68
N LEU A 126 -3.42 3.99 -2.79
CA LEU A 126 -3.90 5.15 -2.01
C LEU A 126 -2.80 5.69 -1.11
N ASP A 127 -2.23 4.83 -0.25
CA ASP A 127 -1.21 5.24 0.71
C ASP A 127 0.06 5.72 0.00
N GLY A 128 0.44 5.06 -1.10
CA GLY A 128 1.56 5.46 -1.95
C GLY A 128 1.36 6.84 -2.55
N ALA A 129 0.22 7.09 -3.18
CA ALA A 129 -0.07 8.37 -3.82
C ALA A 129 -0.21 9.51 -2.80
N LEU A 130 -0.67 9.22 -1.59
CA LEU A 130 -0.75 10.18 -0.48
C LEU A 130 0.57 10.38 0.28
N ASN A 131 1.64 9.64 -0.07
CA ASN A 131 2.90 9.58 0.69
C ASN A 131 2.69 9.26 2.17
N ARG A 132 1.72 8.37 2.46
CA ARG A 132 1.45 7.90 3.81
C ARG A 132 2.47 6.83 4.20
N VAL A 133 3.05 6.92 5.39
CA VAL A 133 4.06 5.97 5.88
C VAL A 133 3.74 5.59 7.33
N PRO A 134 4.00 4.34 7.77
CA PRO A 134 3.67 3.89 9.12
C PRO A 134 4.16 4.82 10.23
N MET A 135 3.40 4.94 11.32
CA MET A 135 3.72 5.84 12.43
C MET A 135 5.18 5.72 12.91
N GLY A 136 5.92 6.81 12.96
CA GLY A 136 7.34 6.78 13.37
C GLY A 136 8.29 6.21 12.31
N PHE A 137 7.87 6.07 11.05
CA PHE A 137 8.72 5.64 9.93
C PHE A 137 10.04 6.43 9.87
N TYR A 138 10.01 7.76 9.81
CA TYR A 138 11.24 8.56 9.66
C TYR A 138 12.22 8.42 10.83
N PRO A 139 11.79 8.51 12.11
CA PRO A 139 12.67 8.23 13.24
C PRO A 139 13.30 6.84 13.21
N ARG A 140 12.56 5.82 12.73
CA ARG A 140 13.05 4.44 12.64
C ARG A 140 14.01 4.26 11.46
N ALA A 141 13.72 4.88 10.33
CA ALA A 141 14.60 4.92 9.16
C ALA A 141 15.92 5.65 9.45
N TRP A 142 15.89 6.70 10.27
CA TRP A 142 17.10 7.38 10.74
C TRP A 142 18.00 6.43 11.56
N LYS A 143 17.42 5.69 12.52
CA LYS A 143 18.16 4.70 13.32
C LYS A 143 18.72 3.56 12.45
N LEU A 144 17.98 3.13 11.44
CA LEU A 144 18.47 2.16 10.46
C LEU A 144 19.68 2.72 9.71
N LEU A 145 19.61 3.98 9.26
CA LEU A 145 20.66 4.61 8.49
C LEU A 145 21.94 4.83 9.31
N GLU A 146 21.85 5.02 10.63
CA GLU A 146 23.01 4.99 11.52
C GLU A 146 23.73 3.64 11.52
N ARG A 147 23.03 2.55 11.21
CA ARG A 147 23.48 1.16 11.31
C ARG A 147 23.89 0.56 9.97
N CYS A 148 23.95 1.33 8.88
CA CYS A 148 24.44 0.87 7.59
C CYS A 148 25.24 1.94 6.86
N VAL A 149 25.93 1.59 5.77
CA VAL A 149 26.63 2.58 4.92
C VAL A 149 25.62 3.49 4.22
N GLY A 150 24.46 2.95 3.83
CA GLY A 150 23.38 3.69 3.22
C GLY A 150 22.26 2.79 2.70
N LEU A 151 21.19 3.42 2.23
CA LEU A 151 20.08 2.77 1.54
C LEU A 151 20.04 3.25 0.09
N SER A 152 19.96 2.33 -0.86
CA SER A 152 19.72 2.64 -2.27
C SER A 152 18.27 2.38 -2.62
N ILE A 153 17.61 3.38 -3.18
CA ILE A 153 16.20 3.38 -3.61
C ILE A 153 16.15 4.01 -5.00
N GLU A 154 15.71 3.27 -6.02
CA GLU A 154 15.64 3.74 -7.42
C GLU A 154 16.97 4.38 -7.89
N GLY A 155 18.10 3.75 -7.53
CA GLY A 155 19.44 4.22 -7.87
C GLY A 155 19.94 5.46 -7.10
N LYS A 156 19.08 6.11 -6.30
CA LYS A 156 19.50 7.17 -5.38
C LYS A 156 19.98 6.57 -4.06
N VAL A 157 21.04 7.14 -3.48
CA VAL A 157 21.61 6.64 -2.22
C VAL A 157 21.38 7.65 -1.10
N LEU A 158 20.66 7.21 -0.07
CA LEU A 158 20.63 7.86 1.24
C LEU A 158 21.84 7.35 2.02
N SER A 159 22.83 8.22 2.26
CA SER A 159 24.07 7.87 2.95
C SER A 159 23.95 8.04 4.46
N GLN A 160 24.70 7.25 5.23
CA GLN A 160 24.88 7.44 6.68
C GLN A 160 25.24 8.88 7.06
N HIS A 161 25.90 9.64 6.17
CA HIS A 161 26.25 11.03 6.45
C HIS A 161 25.05 11.91 6.87
N LEU A 162 23.85 11.62 6.37
CA LEU A 162 22.62 12.33 6.73
C LEU A 162 22.33 12.28 8.24
N THR A 163 22.70 11.19 8.93
CA THR A 163 22.49 11.07 10.38
C THR A 163 23.54 11.81 11.20
N ARG A 164 24.67 12.19 10.59
CA ARG A 164 25.70 13.02 11.24
C ARG A 164 25.38 14.50 11.14
N GLU A 165 24.63 14.91 10.12
CA GLU A 165 24.24 16.31 9.90
C GLU A 165 22.89 16.66 10.52
N MET A 166 22.01 15.67 10.74
CA MET A 166 20.63 15.87 11.16
C MET A 166 20.26 14.90 12.28
N THR A 167 19.48 15.35 13.26
CA THR A 167 18.96 14.51 14.33
C THR A 167 17.73 13.69 13.92
N GLN A 168 17.44 12.64 14.69
CA GLN A 168 16.35 11.68 14.44
C GLN A 168 14.96 12.33 14.24
N GLY A 169 14.70 13.43 14.93
CA GLY A 169 13.42 14.14 14.91
C GLY A 169 13.37 15.34 13.95
N GLU A 170 14.47 15.63 13.25
CA GLU A 170 14.52 16.81 12.37
C GLU A 170 13.68 16.62 11.11
N LEU A 171 12.86 17.64 10.83
CA LEU A 171 12.03 17.69 9.63
C LEU A 171 12.88 17.60 8.34
N LYS A 172 14.11 18.13 8.35
CA LYS A 172 15.02 18.12 7.21
C LYS A 172 15.35 16.68 6.77
N PHE A 173 15.59 15.77 7.72
CA PHE A 173 15.84 14.36 7.42
C PHE A 173 14.60 13.72 6.78
N ALA A 174 13.42 13.94 7.37
CA ALA A 174 12.17 13.39 6.86
C ALA A 174 11.88 13.89 5.42
N LEU A 175 12.14 15.16 5.13
CA LEU A 175 11.95 15.73 3.80
C LEU A 175 12.92 15.17 2.76
N GLU A 176 14.19 14.94 3.12
CA GLU A 176 15.18 14.33 2.24
C GLU A 176 14.81 12.87 1.92
N PHE A 177 14.42 12.11 2.94
CA PHE A 177 13.98 10.73 2.79
C PHE A 177 12.70 10.65 1.92
N GLU A 178 11.71 11.51 2.21
CA GLU A 178 10.48 11.60 1.40
C GLU A 178 10.80 12.00 -0.05
N HIS A 179 11.77 12.89 -0.28
CA HIS A 179 12.19 13.27 -1.63
C HIS A 179 12.68 12.06 -2.43
N VAL A 180 13.50 11.20 -1.82
CA VAL A 180 13.95 9.95 -2.46
C VAL A 180 12.79 9.00 -2.74
N LEU A 181 11.88 8.77 -1.78
CA LEU A 181 10.68 7.93 -2.01
C LEU A 181 9.75 8.48 -3.10
N ASN A 182 9.66 9.80 -3.24
CA ASN A 182 8.87 10.45 -4.31
C ASN A 182 9.45 10.24 -5.71
N CYS A 183 10.69 9.74 -5.84
CA CYS A 183 11.28 9.43 -7.13
C CYS A 183 10.68 8.16 -7.74
N ILE A 184 10.10 7.29 -6.90
CA ILE A 184 9.37 6.10 -7.34
C ILE A 184 8.05 6.57 -7.97
N PRO A 185 7.81 6.37 -9.28
CA PRO A 185 6.63 6.94 -9.93
C PRO A 185 5.34 6.17 -9.59
N GLN A 186 5.43 4.85 -9.36
CA GLN A 186 4.25 4.03 -9.11
C GLN A 186 3.94 3.95 -7.61
N PRO A 187 2.73 4.36 -7.17
CA PRO A 187 2.42 4.46 -5.75
C PRO A 187 2.41 3.10 -5.05
N GLU A 188 1.94 2.03 -5.70
CA GLU A 188 1.98 0.68 -5.14
C GLU A 188 3.41 0.18 -4.89
N TYR A 189 4.35 0.54 -5.75
CA TYR A 189 5.76 0.19 -5.57
C TYR A 189 6.40 1.03 -4.46
N ARG A 190 6.06 2.32 -4.38
CA ARG A 190 6.47 3.19 -3.28
C ARG A 190 6.08 2.61 -1.91
N GLN A 191 4.87 2.05 -1.77
CA GLN A 191 4.46 1.41 -0.53
C GLN A 191 5.21 0.10 -0.24
N LEU A 192 5.48 -0.74 -1.24
CA LEU A 192 6.33 -1.92 -1.01
C LEU A 192 7.74 -1.53 -0.54
N MET A 193 8.29 -0.42 -1.05
CA MET A 193 9.59 0.10 -0.59
C MET A 193 9.52 0.59 0.87
N VAL A 194 8.42 1.25 1.25
CA VAL A 194 8.16 1.64 2.65
C VAL A 194 8.05 0.39 3.55
N GLU A 195 7.28 -0.63 3.15
CA GLU A 195 7.16 -1.91 3.84
C GLU A 195 8.53 -2.59 4.01
N ALA A 196 9.34 -2.64 2.96
CA ALA A 196 10.69 -3.22 2.98
C ALA A 196 11.63 -2.48 3.95
N ILE A 197 11.62 -1.15 3.90
CA ILE A 197 12.40 -0.31 4.82
C ILE A 197 11.93 -0.55 6.25
N MET A 198 10.62 -0.65 6.49
CA MET A 198 10.07 -0.99 7.79
C MET A 198 10.60 -2.32 8.32
N VAL A 199 10.67 -3.37 7.50
CA VAL A 199 11.30 -4.63 7.92
C VAL A 199 12.78 -4.44 8.26
N LEU A 200 13.53 -3.69 7.45
CA LEU A 200 14.94 -3.39 7.75
C LEU A 200 15.11 -2.63 9.07
N THR A 201 14.19 -1.72 9.41
CA THR A 201 14.28 -0.97 10.69
C THR A 201 14.25 -1.90 11.91
N LEU A 202 13.60 -3.07 11.82
CA LEU A 202 13.58 -4.06 12.90
C LEU A 202 14.98 -4.58 13.26
N LEU A 203 15.90 -4.65 12.28
CA LEU A 203 17.28 -5.03 12.53
C LEU A 203 17.98 -4.06 13.49
N ALA A 204 17.73 -2.76 13.30
CA ALA A 204 18.29 -1.70 14.14
C ALA A 204 17.57 -1.60 15.49
N GLU A 205 16.24 -1.74 15.51
CA GLU A 205 15.44 -1.66 16.75
C GLU A 205 15.74 -2.79 17.73
N HIS A 206 15.93 -4.01 17.22
CA HIS A 206 16.22 -5.18 18.03
C HIS A 206 17.73 -5.47 18.19
N ASN A 207 18.60 -4.56 17.72
CA ASN A 207 20.06 -4.73 17.73
C ASN A 207 20.52 -6.09 17.17
N VAL A 208 19.84 -6.58 16.12
CA VAL A 208 20.16 -7.87 15.48
C VAL A 208 21.56 -7.82 14.85
N VAL A 209 21.94 -6.64 14.35
CA VAL A 209 23.24 -6.36 13.75
C VAL A 209 23.83 -5.08 14.35
N THR A 210 25.14 -5.06 14.56
CA THR A 210 25.84 -3.89 15.11
C THR A 210 26.01 -2.79 14.06
N PHE A 211 26.45 -3.17 12.86
CA PHE A 211 26.60 -2.30 11.69
C PHE A 211 26.65 -3.13 10.40
N ILE A 212 25.91 -2.71 9.37
CA ILE A 212 25.87 -3.34 8.04
C ILE A 212 26.85 -2.59 7.13
N ASN A 213 28.00 -3.20 6.85
CA ASN A 213 29.08 -2.59 6.08
C ASN A 213 28.85 -2.59 4.55
N LYS A 214 27.62 -2.30 4.11
CA LYS A 214 27.26 -2.15 2.70
C LYS A 214 26.09 -1.19 2.50
N VAL A 215 25.96 -0.66 1.28
CA VAL A 215 24.74 0.03 0.85
C VAL A 215 23.68 -1.04 0.57
N ILE A 216 22.54 -0.95 1.24
CA ILE A 216 21.46 -1.92 1.08
C ILE A 216 20.58 -1.47 -0.10
N SER A 217 20.50 -2.28 -1.14
CA SER A 217 19.55 -2.04 -2.24
C SER A 217 18.15 -2.47 -1.80
N VAL A 218 17.27 -1.50 -1.58
CA VAL A 218 15.87 -1.77 -1.23
C VAL A 218 15.13 -2.37 -2.42
N ASP A 219 15.42 -1.90 -3.65
CA ASP A 219 14.90 -2.47 -4.89
C ASP A 219 15.25 -3.95 -5.01
N GLY A 220 16.53 -4.29 -4.82
CA GLY A 220 17.04 -5.67 -4.88
C GLY A 220 16.38 -6.57 -3.84
N LEU A 221 16.17 -6.07 -2.63
CA LEU A 221 15.46 -6.78 -1.56
C LEU A 221 14.00 -7.07 -1.93
N VAL A 222 13.28 -6.08 -2.46
CA VAL A 222 11.88 -6.28 -2.90
C VAL A 222 11.81 -7.27 -4.08
N GLN A 223 12.75 -7.20 -5.02
CA GLN A 223 12.83 -8.17 -6.12
C GLN A 223 13.17 -9.59 -5.61
N HIS A 224 14.00 -9.70 -4.58
CA HIS A 224 14.30 -10.99 -3.95
C HIS A 224 13.08 -11.56 -3.24
N ALA A 225 12.37 -10.76 -2.44
CA ALA A 225 11.11 -11.14 -1.82
C ALA A 225 10.08 -11.61 -2.86
N TYR A 226 10.01 -10.93 -4.01
CA TYR A 226 9.15 -11.32 -5.11
C TYR A 226 9.53 -12.68 -5.72
N LYS A 227 10.82 -13.01 -5.84
CA LYS A 227 11.27 -14.34 -6.30
C LYS A 227 10.82 -15.43 -5.34
N VAL A 228 11.05 -15.23 -4.03
CA VAL A 228 10.60 -16.17 -2.98
C VAL A 228 9.08 -16.35 -3.03
N PHE A 229 8.33 -15.27 -3.26
CA PHE A 229 6.88 -15.33 -3.48
C PHE A 229 6.53 -16.20 -4.69
N LEU A 230 7.17 -16.00 -5.85
CA LEU A 230 6.87 -16.79 -7.04
C LEU A 230 7.16 -18.28 -6.83
N ASP A 231 8.23 -18.62 -6.12
CA ASP A 231 8.57 -20.00 -5.78
C ASP A 231 7.50 -20.62 -4.86
N ASP A 232 7.10 -19.92 -3.80
CA ASP A 232 6.02 -20.38 -2.90
C ASP A 232 4.68 -20.51 -3.66
N GLN A 233 4.37 -19.60 -4.59
CA GLN A 233 3.15 -19.67 -5.42
C GLN A 233 3.14 -20.86 -6.37
N LYS A 234 4.30 -21.27 -6.92
CA LYS A 234 4.41 -22.51 -7.71
C LYS A 234 4.12 -23.73 -6.86
N LEU A 235 4.66 -23.77 -5.65
CA LEU A 235 4.53 -24.90 -4.73
C LEU A 235 3.09 -25.07 -4.23
N CYS A 236 2.40 -23.97 -3.91
CA CYS A 236 1.03 -24.02 -3.38
C CYS A 236 -0.06 -23.87 -4.46
N ASN A 237 0.33 -23.78 -5.74
CA ASN A 237 -0.58 -23.46 -6.86
C ASN A 237 -1.44 -22.21 -6.60
N GLY A 238 -0.81 -21.13 -6.12
CA GLY A 238 -1.47 -19.87 -5.77
C GLY A 238 -1.81 -19.00 -6.98
N ASP A 239 -2.52 -17.90 -6.77
CA ASP A 239 -3.06 -17.04 -7.85
C ASP A 239 -2.01 -16.57 -8.87
N ALA A 240 -0.75 -16.39 -8.45
CA ALA A 240 0.30 -15.97 -9.38
C ALA A 240 0.57 -17.02 -10.48
N THR A 241 0.18 -18.29 -10.32
CA THR A 241 0.29 -19.31 -11.37
C THR A 241 -0.61 -18.99 -12.56
N LEU A 242 -1.65 -18.17 -12.39
CA LEU A 242 -2.50 -17.69 -13.48
C LEU A 242 -1.76 -16.83 -14.50
N CYS A 243 -0.56 -16.32 -14.17
CA CYS A 243 0.14 -15.41 -15.09
C CYS A 243 1.69 -15.41 -14.99
N CYS A 244 2.25 -15.41 -13.78
CA CYS A 244 3.64 -15.03 -13.54
C CYS A 244 4.45 -16.13 -12.83
N ALA A 245 3.80 -17.14 -12.26
CA ALA A 245 4.39 -18.30 -11.59
C ALA A 245 4.14 -19.61 -12.36
N THR A 246 4.28 -19.61 -13.68
CA THR A 246 4.18 -20.82 -14.54
C THR A 246 5.41 -21.00 -15.40
N ASP A 247 5.79 -22.26 -15.61
CA ASP A 247 6.88 -22.62 -16.52
C ASP A 247 6.31 -22.89 -17.92
N GLY A 248 6.74 -22.10 -18.92
CA GLY A 248 6.55 -22.44 -20.34
C GLY A 248 5.18 -22.17 -20.98
N VAL A 249 4.18 -21.63 -20.27
CA VAL A 249 2.91 -21.22 -20.89
C VAL A 249 3.01 -19.78 -21.43
N PRO A 250 2.62 -19.49 -22.69
CA PRO A 250 2.59 -18.13 -23.20
C PRO A 250 1.70 -17.25 -22.32
N LYS A 251 2.31 -16.19 -21.79
CA LYS A 251 1.76 -15.24 -20.81
C LYS A 251 0.31 -14.88 -21.15
N ALA A 252 -0.65 -15.23 -20.28
CA ALA A 252 -1.75 -14.31 -20.04
C ALA A 252 -1.12 -12.96 -19.67
N GLN A 253 -1.66 -11.85 -20.18
CA GLN A 253 -1.07 -10.53 -20.03
C GLN A 253 -1.02 -10.14 -18.54
N CYS A 254 0.09 -10.48 -17.86
CA CYS A 254 0.30 -10.22 -16.44
C CYS A 254 0.49 -8.71 -16.29
N ASN A 255 -0.42 -8.04 -15.59
CA ASN A 255 -0.26 -6.63 -15.25
C ASN A 255 0.95 -6.49 -14.31
N LYS A 256 2.08 -6.06 -14.88
CA LYS A 256 3.32 -5.83 -14.16
C LYS A 256 3.55 -4.34 -13.92
N VAL A 257 3.91 -4.01 -12.69
CA VAL A 257 4.35 -2.68 -12.28
C VAL A 257 5.72 -2.83 -11.64
N ALA A 258 6.71 -2.00 -12.03
CA ALA A 258 8.10 -2.12 -11.58
C ALA A 258 8.69 -3.56 -11.70
N ASN A 259 8.26 -4.31 -12.72
CA ASN A 259 8.57 -5.73 -12.95
C ASN A 259 7.97 -6.74 -11.94
N LEU A 260 7.16 -6.30 -10.98
CA LEU A 260 6.42 -7.16 -10.07
C LEU A 260 4.99 -7.42 -10.58
N CYS A 261 4.49 -8.62 -10.32
CA CYS A 261 3.14 -9.04 -10.67
C CYS A 261 2.10 -8.42 -9.73
N GLN A 262 0.91 -8.09 -10.28
CA GLN A 262 -0.25 -7.62 -9.51
C GLN A 262 -0.58 -8.50 -8.28
N HIS A 263 -0.45 -9.83 -8.36
CA HIS A 263 -0.75 -10.72 -7.23
C HIS A 263 0.18 -10.50 -6.02
N PHE A 264 1.42 -10.08 -6.25
CA PHE A 264 2.32 -9.73 -5.14
C PHE A 264 1.88 -8.42 -4.47
N TYR A 265 1.51 -7.42 -5.27
CA TYR A 265 0.93 -6.16 -4.77
C TYR A 265 -0.42 -6.33 -4.10
N ASP A 266 -1.15 -7.40 -4.39
CA ASP A 266 -2.45 -7.69 -3.79
C ASP A 266 -2.38 -8.73 -2.68
N SER A 267 -1.18 -9.23 -2.35
CA SER A 267 -0.98 -10.07 -1.18
C SER A 267 -1.13 -9.25 0.10
N ALA A 268 -1.81 -9.80 1.10
CA ALA A 268 -1.96 -9.15 2.40
C ALA A 268 -0.58 -8.83 3.01
N PRO A 269 -0.41 -7.75 3.80
CA PRO A 269 0.86 -7.50 4.47
C PRO A 269 1.25 -8.63 5.43
N SER A 270 0.30 -9.16 6.19
CA SER A 270 0.52 -10.21 7.18
C SER A 270 0.04 -11.59 6.72
N GLY A 271 0.43 -12.63 7.46
CA GLY A 271 0.10 -14.02 7.20
C GLY A 271 1.25 -14.81 6.56
N CYS A 272 1.11 -16.14 6.49
CA CYS A 272 2.13 -17.05 5.97
C CYS A 272 2.51 -16.77 4.50
N TYR A 273 1.56 -16.29 3.69
CA TYR A 273 1.78 -15.87 2.31
C TYR A 273 1.67 -14.34 2.12
N GLY A 274 1.85 -13.57 3.21
CA GLY A 274 1.80 -12.11 3.15
C GLY A 274 3.11 -11.48 2.68
N THR A 275 3.06 -10.25 2.15
CA THR A 275 4.25 -9.54 1.62
C THR A 275 5.33 -9.38 2.67
N MET A 276 4.98 -9.09 3.93
CA MET A 276 5.96 -8.91 5.01
C MET A 276 6.74 -10.19 5.28
N THR A 277 6.12 -11.37 5.14
CA THR A 277 6.80 -12.66 5.30
C THR A 277 7.91 -12.82 4.26
N TYR A 278 7.63 -12.50 3.00
CA TYR A 278 8.64 -12.56 1.95
C TYR A 278 9.72 -11.49 2.09
N LEU A 279 9.36 -10.28 2.53
CA LEU A 279 10.32 -9.22 2.83
C LEU A 279 11.25 -9.62 3.98
N ILE A 280 10.73 -10.24 5.05
CA ILE A 280 11.53 -10.77 6.16
C ILE A 280 12.46 -11.88 5.67
N LYS A 281 11.97 -12.86 4.89
CA LYS A 281 12.79 -13.92 4.29
C LYS A 281 13.93 -13.31 3.43
N ALA A 282 13.62 -12.30 2.61
CA ALA A 282 14.60 -11.62 1.77
C ALA A 282 15.65 -10.86 2.60
N VAL A 283 15.24 -10.14 3.66
CA VAL A 283 16.16 -9.46 4.57
C VAL A 283 17.12 -10.43 5.23
N ALA A 284 16.59 -11.54 5.77
CA ALA A 284 17.38 -12.57 6.43
C ALA A 284 18.44 -13.20 5.49
N GLN A 285 18.12 -13.31 4.19
CA GLN A 285 19.02 -13.87 3.17
C GLN A 285 19.97 -12.83 2.56
N THR A 286 19.64 -11.55 2.64
CA THR A 286 20.44 -10.47 2.01
C THR A 286 21.46 -9.87 2.98
N VAL A 287 21.22 -9.93 4.29
CA VAL A 287 22.13 -9.36 5.29
C VAL A 287 22.95 -10.51 5.89
N ASP A 288 24.17 -10.70 5.37
CA ASP A 288 25.05 -11.83 5.65
C ASP A 288 25.46 -11.96 7.14
N ASP A 289 25.32 -10.88 7.91
CA ASP A 289 25.67 -10.80 9.33
C ASP A 289 24.53 -11.25 10.28
N LEU A 290 23.40 -11.75 9.75
CA LEU A 290 22.37 -12.34 10.61
C LEU A 290 22.81 -13.69 11.17
N PRO A 291 22.54 -13.99 12.45
CA PRO A 291 22.72 -15.33 12.98
C PRO A 291 21.86 -16.30 12.15
N ASN A 292 22.47 -17.35 11.60
CA ASN A 292 21.84 -18.40 10.80
C ASN A 292 20.52 -18.84 11.46
N THR A 293 19.40 -18.34 10.95
CA THR A 293 18.07 -18.66 11.45
C THR A 293 17.32 -19.28 10.29
N ASN A 294 17.18 -20.61 10.32
CA ASN A 294 16.23 -21.32 9.47
C ASN A 294 14.82 -20.82 9.85
N LEU A 295 14.29 -19.89 9.06
CA LEU A 295 13.01 -19.20 9.26
C LEU A 295 11.83 -19.99 8.63
N ASP A 296 11.84 -21.32 8.75
CA ASP A 296 10.72 -22.16 8.35
C ASP A 296 9.66 -22.21 9.46
N CYS A 297 9.05 -21.05 9.74
CA CYS A 297 7.86 -20.99 10.60
C CYS A 297 6.60 -21.10 9.74
N THR A 298 6.32 -22.29 9.22
CA THR A 298 4.95 -22.67 8.82
C THR A 298 4.15 -22.95 10.08
N ILE A 299 3.44 -21.95 10.60
CA ILE A 299 2.43 -22.18 11.63
C ILE A 299 1.29 -22.95 10.96
N SER A 300 1.14 -24.22 11.36
CA SER A 300 0.04 -25.11 10.97
C SER A 300 -1.26 -24.73 11.68
#